data_AF-A0A2V5L1U1-F1
#
_entry.id   AF-A0A2V5L1U1-F1
#
_cell.length_a   1.000
_cell.length_b   1.000
_cell.length_c   1.000
_cell.angle_alpha   90.00
_cell.angle_beta   90.00
_cell.angle_gamma   90.00
#
_symmetry.space_group_name_H-M   'P 1'
#
loop_
_entity.id
_entity.type
_entity.pdbx_description
1 polymer ?
#
loop_
_entity_poly.entity_id
_entity_poly.type
_entity_poly.pdbx_seq_one_letter_code
_entity_poly.pdbx_strand_id
1 'polypeptide(L)'
;VKKWIKNGFLNKDIKIPLGSIAQMRTQIEADLILQNMFLTADAMGLGAWIHATVLPPILLGDPKFRKTYGKMLDFDYVVPKWKLADLLRWQVPIPKFANLRAHPVGLRHKGEHLIKGNCPPYYDTMSEAVDDVIAAKFGPKGIYRDTAVFDQIYKDGFAKTYLHDASDYSTEVIECARDICNYIFATHGRFPAHVDTIHVPGIWLQVHKVEVEYYDRFFRNGLTAAHRANDTDWD
;
A
#
# COMPACT_ATOMS: atom_id res chain seq x y z
N VAL A 1 5.35 -12.60 21.87
CA VAL A 1 5.25 -13.64 20.80
C VAL A 1 5.33 -15.09 21.30
N LYS A 2 6.43 -15.59 21.92
CA LYS A 2 6.53 -17.02 22.32
C LYS A 2 5.37 -17.55 23.18
N LYS A 3 4.76 -16.71 24.02
CA LYS A 3 3.57 -17.07 24.81
C LYS A 3 2.39 -17.53 23.95
N TRP A 4 2.17 -16.88 22.79
CA TRP A 4 1.09 -17.19 21.85
C TRP A 4 1.32 -18.50 21.11
N ILE A 5 2.58 -18.91 20.96
CA ILE A 5 2.90 -20.25 20.44
C ILE A 5 2.64 -21.31 21.51
N LYS A 6 3.07 -21.04 22.76
CA LYS A 6 2.94 -21.98 23.88
C LYS A 6 1.48 -22.27 24.25
N ASN A 7 0.61 -21.26 24.20
CA ASN A 7 -0.82 -21.42 24.52
C ASN A 7 -1.66 -21.91 23.32
N GLY A 8 -1.04 -22.23 22.19
CA GLY A 8 -1.73 -22.76 21.00
C GLY A 8 -2.44 -21.72 20.13
N PHE A 9 -2.39 -20.43 20.46
CA PHE A 9 -3.03 -19.38 19.67
C PHE A 9 -2.36 -19.21 18.29
N LEU A 10 -1.02 -19.27 18.25
CA LEU A 10 -0.24 -19.28 17.01
C LEU A 10 0.26 -20.69 16.70
N ASN A 11 -0.02 -21.15 15.49
CA ASN A 11 0.49 -22.41 14.99
C ASN A 11 1.97 -22.26 14.55
N LYS A 12 2.88 -22.92 15.27
CA LYS A 12 4.33 -22.90 15.00
C LYS A 12 4.75 -23.61 13.71
N ASP A 13 3.90 -24.50 13.20
CA ASP A 13 4.20 -25.33 12.04
C ASP A 13 3.89 -24.58 10.73
N ILE A 14 3.08 -23.52 10.79
CA ILE A 14 2.81 -22.61 9.67
C ILE A 14 3.89 -21.53 9.63
N LYS A 15 4.92 -21.75 8.80
CA LYS A 15 6.04 -20.83 8.62
C LYS A 15 5.87 -19.98 7.36
N ILE A 16 4.97 -19.00 7.41
CA ILE A 16 4.78 -18.06 6.30
C ILE A 16 5.36 -16.69 6.66
N PRO A 17 6.25 -16.10 5.83
CA PRO A 17 6.72 -14.75 6.05
C PRO A 17 5.56 -13.74 5.96
N LEU A 18 5.34 -12.96 7.02
CA LEU A 18 4.26 -11.98 7.09
C LEU A 18 4.32 -10.94 5.94
N GLY A 19 5.53 -10.55 5.53
CA GLY A 19 5.72 -9.63 4.40
C GLY A 19 5.22 -10.18 3.07
N SER A 20 5.32 -11.50 2.86
CA SER A 20 4.79 -12.17 1.66
C SER A 20 3.27 -12.24 1.66
N ILE A 21 2.65 -12.40 2.84
CA ILE A 21 1.18 -12.38 2.97
C ILE A 21 0.63 -11.00 2.60
N ALA A 22 1.31 -9.93 3.01
CA ALA A 22 0.86 -8.56 2.75
C ALA A 22 0.76 -8.23 1.25
N GLN A 23 1.60 -8.82 0.41
CA GLN A 23 1.63 -8.52 -1.03
C GLN A 23 0.60 -9.32 -1.85
N MET A 24 0.11 -10.47 -1.36
CA MET A 24 -0.69 -11.39 -2.18
C MET A 24 -2.08 -10.88 -2.59
N ARG A 25 -2.64 -9.89 -1.90
CA ARG A 25 -4.01 -9.39 -2.22
C ARG A 25 -4.01 -8.07 -2.97
N THR A 26 -3.29 -7.07 -2.44
CA THR A 26 -3.36 -5.70 -2.95
C THR A 26 -2.68 -5.50 -4.30
N GLN A 27 -1.69 -6.34 -4.65
CA GLN A 27 -1.05 -6.27 -5.97
C GLN A 27 -2.01 -6.69 -7.09
N ILE A 28 -2.74 -7.80 -6.88
CA ILE A 28 -3.73 -8.30 -7.85
C ILE A 28 -4.84 -7.26 -8.06
N GLU A 29 -5.32 -6.65 -6.97
CA GLU A 29 -6.30 -5.57 -7.04
C GLU A 29 -5.78 -4.39 -7.86
N ALA A 30 -4.52 -3.97 -7.66
CA ALA A 30 -3.92 -2.89 -8.44
C ALA A 30 -3.83 -3.22 -9.94
N ASP A 31 -3.44 -4.45 -10.30
CA ASP A 31 -3.38 -4.89 -11.71
C ASP A 31 -4.78 -4.87 -12.37
N LEU A 32 -5.80 -5.33 -11.66
CA LEU A 32 -7.19 -5.31 -12.15
C LEU A 32 -7.74 -3.90 -12.26
N ILE A 33 -7.39 -3.00 -11.34
CA ILE A 33 -7.75 -1.58 -11.43
C ILE A 33 -7.13 -0.96 -12.68
N LEU A 34 -5.88 -1.27 -13.01
CA LEU A 34 -5.27 -0.77 -14.24
C LEU A 34 -5.98 -1.29 -15.49
N GLN A 35 -6.44 -2.54 -15.51
CA GLN A 35 -7.26 -3.05 -16.62
C GLN A 35 -8.58 -2.28 -16.76
N ASN A 36 -9.26 -1.99 -15.65
CA ASN A 36 -10.47 -1.17 -15.68
C ASN A 36 -10.18 0.25 -16.19
N MET A 37 -9.10 0.87 -15.71
CA MET A 37 -8.68 2.20 -16.18
C MET A 37 -8.31 2.19 -17.67
N PHE A 38 -7.69 1.12 -18.16
CA PHE A 38 -7.37 0.94 -19.57
C PHE A 38 -8.64 0.89 -20.43
N LEU A 39 -9.63 0.09 -20.01
CA LEU A 39 -10.92 0.01 -20.70
C LEU A 39 -11.68 1.34 -20.66
N THR A 40 -11.62 2.06 -19.54
CA THR A 40 -12.18 3.41 -19.43
C THR A 40 -11.50 4.37 -20.40
N ALA A 41 -10.17 4.35 -20.50
CA ALA A 41 -9.44 5.20 -21.44
C ALA A 41 -9.86 4.92 -22.90
N ASP A 42 -9.94 3.64 -23.29
CA ASP A 42 -10.39 3.23 -24.63
C ASP A 42 -11.83 3.68 -24.92
N ALA A 43 -12.74 3.53 -23.93
CA ALA A 43 -14.12 3.99 -24.04
C ALA A 43 -14.25 5.51 -24.17
N MET A 44 -13.31 6.26 -23.57
CA MET A 44 -13.21 7.70 -23.74
C MET A 44 -12.59 8.11 -25.09
N GLY A 45 -12.11 7.17 -25.91
CA GLY A 45 -11.41 7.46 -27.15
C GLY A 45 -9.94 7.84 -26.98
N LEU A 46 -9.31 7.39 -25.89
CA LEU A 46 -7.90 7.62 -25.59
C LEU A 46 -7.07 6.34 -25.77
N GLY A 47 -5.83 6.50 -26.20
CA GLY A 47 -4.86 5.42 -26.23
C GLY A 47 -4.26 5.18 -24.84
N ALA A 48 -4.07 3.91 -24.47
CA ALA A 48 -3.48 3.56 -23.19
C ALA A 48 -2.43 2.44 -23.31
N TRP A 49 -1.47 2.42 -22.39
CA TRP A 49 -0.45 1.37 -22.29
C TRP A 49 -0.04 1.15 -20.84
N ILE A 50 -0.08 -0.11 -20.38
CA ILE A 50 0.39 -0.51 -19.05
C ILE A 50 1.88 -0.81 -19.13
N HIS A 51 2.67 -0.22 -18.23
CA HIS A 51 4.12 -0.40 -18.22
C HIS A 51 4.73 -0.30 -16.83
N ALA A 52 5.99 -0.74 -16.73
CA ALA A 52 6.89 -0.39 -15.64
C ALA A 52 7.78 0.78 -16.09
N THR A 53 7.84 1.87 -15.33
CA THR A 53 8.75 3.00 -15.62
C THR A 53 9.59 3.38 -14.42
N VAL A 54 9.04 4.19 -13.51
CA VAL A 54 9.79 4.77 -12.41
C VAL A 54 9.89 3.71 -11.31
N LEU A 55 11.14 3.34 -10.98
CA LEU A 55 11.41 2.43 -9.88
C LEU A 55 10.82 3.02 -8.58
N PRO A 56 9.99 2.26 -7.84
CA PRO A 56 9.34 2.74 -6.63
C PRO A 56 10.25 3.47 -5.62
N PRO A 57 11.47 2.99 -5.30
CA PRO A 57 12.33 3.71 -4.37
C PRO A 57 12.76 5.09 -4.88
N ILE A 58 12.94 5.23 -6.20
CA ILE A 58 13.26 6.52 -6.81
C ILE A 58 12.04 7.44 -6.70
N LEU A 59 10.88 6.99 -7.16
CA LEU A 59 9.61 7.75 -7.10
C LEU A 59 9.33 8.31 -5.70
N LEU A 60 9.49 7.46 -4.67
CA LEU A 60 9.18 7.82 -3.29
C LEU A 60 10.23 8.78 -2.70
N GLY A 61 11.41 8.91 -3.32
CA GLY A 61 12.45 9.82 -2.86
C GLY A 61 13.45 9.19 -1.88
N ASP A 62 13.73 7.90 -2.04
CA ASP A 62 14.64 7.15 -1.17
C ASP A 62 16.00 7.88 -1.01
N PRO A 63 16.50 8.06 0.22
CA PRO A 63 17.77 8.71 0.50
C PRO A 63 18.97 8.19 -0.32
N LYS A 64 18.97 6.92 -0.73
CA LYS A 64 20.02 6.33 -1.58
C LYS A 64 20.08 6.98 -2.97
N PHE A 65 18.94 7.39 -3.50
CA PHE A 65 18.78 7.85 -4.89
C PHE A 65 18.58 9.36 -5.00
N ARG A 66 18.26 10.02 -3.87
CA ARG A 66 17.92 11.46 -3.82
C ARG A 66 18.99 12.39 -4.36
N LYS A 67 20.29 12.04 -4.23
CA LYS A 67 21.40 12.85 -4.78
C LYS A 67 21.38 12.87 -6.32
N THR A 68 20.98 11.76 -6.94
CA THR A 68 21.01 11.58 -8.40
C THR A 68 19.71 12.04 -9.05
N TYR A 69 18.58 11.70 -8.44
CA TYR A 69 17.25 11.86 -9.05
C TYR A 69 16.40 12.96 -8.40
N GLY A 70 16.91 13.63 -7.36
CA GLY A 70 16.16 14.64 -6.62
C GLY A 70 15.13 14.03 -5.65
N LYS A 71 14.21 14.87 -5.18
CA LYS A 71 13.26 14.51 -4.11
C LYS A 71 12.09 13.65 -4.57
N MET A 72 11.76 13.69 -5.87
CA MET A 72 10.59 13.01 -6.45
C MET A 72 9.31 13.36 -5.67
N LEU A 73 8.53 12.39 -5.19
CA LEU A 73 7.33 12.66 -4.38
C LEU A 73 7.63 13.11 -2.95
N ASP A 74 8.90 13.06 -2.52
CA ASP A 74 9.40 13.52 -1.22
C ASP A 74 8.68 12.88 -0.02
N PHE A 75 8.54 11.54 -0.04
CA PHE A 75 8.06 10.83 1.14
C PHE A 75 9.02 11.02 2.32
N ASP A 76 8.46 10.99 3.53
CA ASP A 76 9.21 10.87 4.76
C ASP A 76 9.83 9.47 4.84
N TYR A 77 11.13 9.40 5.13
CA TYR A 77 11.87 8.15 5.29
C TYR A 77 12.41 7.97 6.70
N VAL A 78 12.37 6.74 7.19
CA VAL A 78 13.03 6.33 8.43
C VAL A 78 14.20 5.41 8.10
N VAL A 79 15.37 5.72 8.66
CA VAL A 79 16.54 4.84 8.65
C VAL A 79 16.74 4.30 10.06
N PRO A 80 16.54 3.00 10.30
CA PRO A 80 16.78 2.41 11.61
C PRO A 80 18.24 2.59 12.05
N LYS A 81 18.46 2.88 13.33
CA LYS A 81 19.81 2.91 13.91
C LYS A 81 20.48 1.54 13.72
N TRP A 82 21.74 1.53 13.30
CA TRP A 82 22.49 0.29 13.12
C TRP A 82 22.77 -0.39 14.46
N LYS A 83 22.64 -1.72 14.50
CA LYS A 83 22.92 -2.59 15.64
C LYS A 83 23.81 -3.75 15.18
N LEU A 84 24.63 -4.33 16.06
CA LEU A 84 25.48 -5.47 15.72
C LEU A 84 24.70 -6.67 15.14
N ALA A 85 23.47 -6.87 15.62
CA ALA A 85 22.57 -7.91 15.10
C ALA A 85 22.18 -7.73 13.61
N ASP A 86 22.35 -6.52 13.05
CA ASP A 86 22.05 -6.24 11.64
C ASP A 86 23.04 -6.90 10.67
N LEU A 87 24.23 -7.27 11.14
CA LEU A 87 25.17 -8.10 10.37
C LEU A 87 24.51 -9.42 9.96
N LEU A 88 23.81 -10.08 10.90
CA LEU A 88 23.17 -11.37 10.65
C LEU A 88 21.74 -11.21 10.10
N ARG A 89 20.97 -10.24 10.61
CA ARG A 89 19.55 -10.09 10.25
C ARG A 89 19.33 -9.44 8.89
N TRP A 90 20.24 -8.55 8.50
CA TRP A 90 20.08 -7.68 7.34
C TRP A 90 21.27 -7.71 6.39
N GLN A 91 22.35 -8.44 6.74
CA GLN A 91 23.60 -8.45 5.97
C GLN A 91 24.18 -7.04 5.81
N VAL A 92 23.99 -6.18 6.82
CA VAL A 92 24.51 -4.80 6.86
C VAL A 92 25.70 -4.79 7.82
N PRO A 93 26.95 -4.94 7.32
CA PRO A 93 28.10 -5.23 8.19
C PRO A 93 28.58 -4.02 8.97
N ILE A 94 28.36 -2.79 8.49
CA ILE A 94 28.84 -1.56 9.12
C ILE A 94 27.77 -0.44 9.08
N PRO A 95 27.81 0.51 10.04
CA PRO A 95 26.83 1.60 10.13
C PRO A 95 26.68 2.46 8.86
N LYS A 96 27.76 2.60 8.07
CA LYS A 96 27.75 3.36 6.81
C LYS A 96 26.69 2.86 5.81
N PHE A 97 26.30 1.59 5.89
CA PHE A 97 25.31 0.97 5.02
C PHE A 97 23.90 0.87 5.66
N ALA A 98 23.65 1.56 6.78
CA ALA A 98 22.36 1.51 7.46
C ALA A 98 21.18 1.96 6.59
N ASN A 99 21.43 2.83 5.60
CA ASN A 99 20.45 3.30 4.62
C ASN A 99 19.90 2.20 3.71
N LEU A 100 20.53 1.02 3.62
CA LEU A 100 19.95 -0.15 2.96
C LEU A 100 18.63 -0.58 3.61
N ARG A 101 18.40 -0.19 4.87
CA ARG A 101 17.17 -0.44 5.63
C ARG A 101 16.26 0.79 5.71
N ALA A 102 16.53 1.84 4.94
CA ALA A 102 15.61 2.97 4.82
C ALA A 102 14.24 2.50 4.32
N HIS A 103 13.16 3.14 4.76
CA HIS A 103 11.84 2.92 4.19
C HIS A 103 10.96 4.17 4.25
N PRO A 104 10.03 4.30 3.28
CA PRO A 104 9.03 5.34 3.30
C PRO A 104 8.01 5.06 4.39
N VAL A 105 7.69 6.07 5.20
CA VAL A 105 6.68 5.97 6.26
C VAL A 105 5.47 6.84 6.01
N GLY A 106 5.58 7.91 5.23
CA GLY A 106 4.44 8.80 4.97
C GLY A 106 4.72 9.86 3.93
N LEU A 107 3.69 10.60 3.58
CA LEU A 107 3.71 11.72 2.65
C LEU A 107 2.98 12.90 3.28
N ARG A 108 3.62 14.07 3.27
CA ARG A 108 3.03 15.31 3.80
C ARG A 108 2.93 16.37 2.73
N HIS A 109 1.87 17.18 2.83
CA HIS A 109 1.71 18.39 2.03
C HIS A 109 1.24 19.53 2.94
N LYS A 110 1.99 20.63 2.97
CA LYS A 110 1.70 21.81 3.82
C LYS A 110 1.47 21.47 5.31
N GLY A 111 2.19 20.48 5.83
CA GLY A 111 2.09 20.03 7.22
C GLY A 111 1.04 18.96 7.49
N GLU A 112 0.15 18.68 6.54
CA GLU A 112 -0.87 17.63 6.66
C GLU A 112 -0.39 16.29 6.12
N HIS A 113 -0.84 15.19 6.73
CA HIS A 113 -0.58 13.85 6.24
C HIS A 113 -1.53 13.48 5.10
N LEU A 114 -0.98 13.31 3.90
CA LEU A 114 -1.71 12.69 2.77
C LEU A 114 -1.67 11.17 2.86
N ILE A 115 -0.52 10.64 3.28
CA ILE A 115 -0.32 9.21 3.56
C ILE A 115 0.42 9.12 4.90
N LYS A 116 -0.08 8.30 5.82
CA LYS A 116 0.50 8.10 7.15
C LYS A 116 0.64 6.60 7.41
N GLY A 117 1.86 6.11 7.55
CA GLY A 117 2.12 4.74 7.97
C GLY A 117 1.77 4.52 9.44
N ASN A 118 1.16 3.37 9.74
CA ASN A 118 0.86 2.94 11.11
C ASN A 118 2.10 2.38 11.81
N CYS A 119 3.11 3.22 11.98
CA CYS A 119 4.33 2.89 12.71
C CYS A 119 5.03 4.16 13.24
N PRO A 120 6.01 4.00 14.15
CA PRO A 120 6.90 5.10 14.51
C PRO A 120 7.59 5.71 13.27
N PRO A 121 7.83 7.03 13.23
CA PRO A 121 7.70 7.98 14.34
C PRO A 121 6.29 8.59 14.50
N TYR A 122 5.29 8.18 13.71
CA TYR A 122 3.97 8.80 13.77
C TYR A 122 3.06 8.25 14.87
N TYR A 123 3.49 7.18 15.50
CA TYR A 123 2.93 6.58 16.72
C TYR A 123 4.11 6.30 17.65
N ASP A 124 3.93 6.48 18.95
CA ASP A 124 5.00 6.28 19.92
C ASP A 124 5.33 4.79 20.08
N THR A 125 4.31 3.94 19.93
CA THR A 125 4.43 2.49 20.00
C THR A 125 3.65 1.81 18.89
N MET A 126 4.03 0.57 18.55
CA MET A 126 3.21 -0.23 17.65
C MET A 126 1.88 -0.66 18.29
N SER A 127 1.75 -0.65 19.62
CA SER A 127 0.46 -0.87 20.28
C SER A 127 -0.53 0.23 19.94
N GLU A 128 -0.10 1.50 20.03
CA GLU A 128 -0.92 2.65 19.67
C GLU A 128 -1.31 2.62 18.19
N ALA A 129 -0.37 2.26 17.32
CA ALA A 129 -0.66 2.08 15.89
C ALA A 129 -1.71 0.99 15.62
N VAL A 130 -1.69 -0.11 16.39
CA VAL A 130 -2.71 -1.17 16.32
C VAL A 130 -4.05 -0.63 16.84
N ASP A 131 -4.05 0.11 17.95
CA ASP A 131 -5.26 0.66 18.55
C ASP A 131 -5.97 1.63 17.61
N ASP A 132 -5.21 2.45 16.89
CA ASP A 132 -5.73 3.36 15.87
C ASP A 132 -6.40 2.59 14.70
N VAL A 133 -5.79 1.49 14.24
CA VAL A 133 -6.42 0.62 13.22
C VAL A 133 -7.71 -0.01 13.73
N ILE A 134 -7.73 -0.46 14.98
CA ILE A 134 -8.94 -1.03 15.60
C ILE A 134 -10.02 0.04 15.75
N ALA A 135 -9.67 1.24 16.22
CA ALA A 135 -10.61 2.35 16.38
C ALA A 135 -11.19 2.80 15.03
N ALA A 136 -10.37 2.89 13.98
CA ALA A 136 -10.80 3.22 12.62
C ALA A 136 -11.77 2.17 12.05
N LYS A 137 -11.66 0.91 12.47
CA LYS A 137 -12.57 -0.16 12.04
C LYS A 137 -13.85 -0.23 12.87
N PHE A 138 -13.71 -0.35 14.19
CA PHE A 138 -14.79 -0.77 15.10
C PHE A 138 -15.11 0.23 16.21
N GLY A 139 -14.31 1.29 16.35
CA GLY A 139 -14.55 2.35 17.32
C GLY A 139 -15.86 3.09 17.06
N PRO A 140 -16.26 4.04 17.92
CA PRO A 140 -17.54 4.74 17.81
C PRO A 140 -17.76 5.47 16.48
N LYS A 141 -16.67 5.88 15.81
CA LYS A 141 -16.66 6.50 14.47
C LYS A 141 -15.99 5.60 13.42
N GLY A 142 -15.87 4.31 13.71
CA GLY A 142 -15.22 3.34 12.84
C GLY A 142 -16.10 2.99 11.65
N ILE A 143 -15.47 2.56 10.55
CA ILE A 143 -16.16 2.28 9.29
C ILE A 143 -17.28 1.24 9.44
N TYR A 144 -17.09 0.21 10.27
CA TYR A 144 -18.10 -0.83 10.51
C TYR A 144 -19.19 -0.42 11.51
N ARG A 145 -19.24 0.86 11.90
CA ARG A 145 -20.37 1.44 12.65
C ARG A 145 -21.21 2.38 11.79
N ASP A 146 -20.77 2.70 10.58
CA ASP A 146 -21.49 3.60 9.67
C ASP A 146 -22.55 2.83 8.87
N THR A 147 -23.73 2.63 9.47
CA THR A 147 -24.81 1.90 8.81
C THR A 147 -25.28 2.60 7.53
N ALA A 148 -25.23 3.93 7.48
CA ALA A 148 -25.70 4.71 6.34
C ALA A 148 -24.85 4.46 5.08
N VAL A 149 -23.53 4.37 5.23
CA VAL A 149 -22.65 4.00 4.11
C VAL A 149 -22.96 2.59 3.61
N PHE A 150 -23.16 1.64 4.52
CA PHE A 150 -23.42 0.25 4.14
C PHE A 150 -24.80 0.05 3.49
N ASP A 151 -25.81 0.81 3.92
CA ASP A 151 -27.15 0.81 3.31
C ASP A 151 -27.14 1.34 1.86
N GLN A 152 -26.16 2.18 1.49
CA GLN A 152 -25.97 2.62 0.10
C GLN A 152 -25.32 1.54 -0.78
N ILE A 153 -24.52 0.65 -0.18
CA ILE A 153 -23.77 -0.40 -0.87
C ILE A 153 -24.63 -1.64 -1.09
N TYR A 154 -25.38 -2.05 -0.07
CA TYR A 154 -26.10 -3.32 -0.05
C TYR A 154 -27.61 -3.15 -0.24
N LYS A 155 -28.18 -3.99 -1.10
CA LYS A 155 -29.63 -4.04 -1.34
C LYS A 155 -30.38 -4.71 -0.19
N ASP A 156 -31.69 -4.45 -0.15
CA ASP A 156 -32.66 -5.20 0.65
C ASP A 156 -32.33 -5.31 2.15
N GLY A 157 -31.67 -4.28 2.71
CA GLY A 157 -31.29 -4.23 4.12
C GLY A 157 -30.18 -5.20 4.54
N PHE A 158 -29.49 -5.83 3.58
CA PHE A 158 -28.42 -6.79 3.86
C PHE A 158 -27.22 -6.17 4.61
N ALA A 159 -27.07 -4.84 4.57
CA ALA A 159 -26.11 -4.08 5.36
C ALA A 159 -26.09 -4.49 6.84
N LYS A 160 -27.28 -4.70 7.43
CA LYS A 160 -27.40 -5.10 8.84
C LYS A 160 -26.77 -6.47 9.11
N THR A 161 -27.01 -7.43 8.22
CA THR A 161 -26.42 -8.78 8.32
C THR A 161 -24.91 -8.71 8.15
N TYR A 162 -24.42 -7.99 7.14
CA TYR A 162 -22.99 -7.82 6.93
C TYR A 162 -22.29 -7.21 8.15
N LEU A 163 -22.84 -6.13 8.72
CA LEU A 163 -22.24 -5.46 9.87
C LEU A 163 -22.31 -6.30 11.16
N HIS A 164 -23.33 -7.13 11.30
CA HIS A 164 -23.40 -8.11 12.39
C HIS A 164 -22.26 -9.14 12.28
N ASP A 165 -22.00 -9.64 11.07
CA ASP A 165 -20.99 -10.68 10.84
C ASP A 165 -19.56 -10.13 10.82
N ALA A 166 -19.39 -8.84 10.52
CA ALA A 166 -18.11 -8.13 10.60
C ALA A 166 -17.63 -7.87 12.04
N SER A 167 -18.04 -8.70 13.00
CA SER A 167 -17.86 -8.51 14.44
C SER A 167 -16.45 -8.10 14.87
N ASP A 168 -16.39 -7.32 15.95
CA ASP A 168 -15.15 -6.89 16.60
C ASP A 168 -14.20 -8.07 16.87
N TYR A 169 -12.90 -7.82 16.72
CA TYR A 169 -11.90 -8.82 17.06
C TYR A 169 -11.87 -9.05 18.58
N SER A 170 -11.72 -10.31 18.99
CA SER A 170 -11.47 -10.66 20.40
C SER A 170 -10.22 -9.97 20.95
N THR A 171 -10.20 -9.67 22.24
CA THR A 171 -9.06 -9.07 22.94
C THR A 171 -7.76 -9.83 22.68
N GLU A 172 -7.80 -11.17 22.68
CA GLU A 172 -6.64 -12.03 22.46
C GLU A 172 -6.00 -11.82 21.08
N VAL A 173 -6.82 -11.61 20.03
CA VAL A 173 -6.35 -11.29 18.67
C VAL A 173 -5.63 -9.94 18.67
N ILE A 174 -6.22 -8.92 19.30
CA ILE A 174 -5.65 -7.58 19.36
C ILE A 174 -4.34 -7.59 20.14
N GLU A 175 -4.30 -8.23 21.29
CA GLU A 175 -3.08 -8.37 22.10
C GLU A 175 -1.99 -9.16 21.38
N CYS A 176 -2.36 -10.22 20.65
CA CYS A 176 -1.41 -10.97 19.82
C CYS A 176 -0.83 -10.09 18.72
N ALA A 177 -1.66 -9.29 18.03
CA ALA A 177 -1.22 -8.35 17.02
C ALA A 177 -0.26 -7.29 17.60
N ARG A 178 -0.62 -6.66 18.74
CA ARG A 178 0.26 -5.71 19.45
C ARG A 178 1.61 -6.34 19.77
N ASP A 179 1.63 -7.54 20.33
CA ASP A 179 2.88 -8.23 20.70
C ASP A 179 3.77 -8.54 19.49
N ILE A 180 3.18 -8.95 18.36
CA ILE A 180 3.91 -9.23 17.13
C ILE A 180 4.48 -7.94 16.54
N CYS A 181 3.66 -6.90 16.41
CA CYS A 181 4.07 -5.62 15.85
C CYS A 181 5.17 -4.95 16.69
N ASN A 182 5.02 -4.94 18.03
CA ASN A 182 6.06 -4.43 18.94
C ASN A 182 7.34 -5.26 18.85
N TYR A 183 7.23 -6.60 18.78
CA TYR A 183 8.41 -7.46 18.61
C TYR A 183 9.17 -7.13 17.32
N ILE A 184 8.45 -6.99 16.20
CA ILE A 184 9.05 -6.64 14.90
C ILE A 184 9.78 -5.30 15.01
N PHE A 185 9.10 -4.26 15.50
CA PHE A 185 9.69 -2.93 15.59
C PHE A 185 10.88 -2.89 16.55
N ALA A 186 10.78 -3.50 17.74
CA ALA A 186 11.88 -3.56 18.70
C ALA A 186 13.12 -4.30 18.14
N THR A 187 12.88 -5.37 17.36
CA THR A 187 13.92 -6.21 16.78
C THR A 187 14.63 -5.54 15.60
N HIS A 188 13.88 -4.90 14.70
CA HIS A 188 14.38 -4.40 13.42
C HIS A 188 14.51 -2.87 13.35
N GLY A 189 13.91 -2.13 14.29
CA GLY A 189 13.87 -0.66 14.30
C GLY A 189 13.02 -0.04 13.18
N ARG A 190 12.24 -0.86 12.48
CA ARG A 190 11.26 -0.47 11.44
C ARG A 190 10.10 -1.44 11.44
N PHE A 191 8.97 -1.00 10.87
CA PHE A 191 7.82 -1.84 10.66
C PHE A 191 7.17 -1.55 9.30
N PRO A 192 6.91 -2.58 8.47
CA PRO A 192 7.27 -3.98 8.69
C PRO A 192 8.80 -4.23 8.63
N ALA A 193 9.22 -5.45 9.02
CA ALA A 193 10.64 -5.79 9.07
C ALA A 193 11.30 -5.67 7.70
N HIS A 194 10.93 -6.51 6.74
CA HIS A 194 11.68 -6.70 5.48
C HIS A 194 10.92 -6.23 4.23
N VAL A 195 9.86 -5.46 4.42
CA VAL A 195 9.11 -4.77 3.35
C VAL A 195 8.85 -3.34 3.79
N ASP A 196 8.56 -2.47 2.83
CA ASP A 196 8.32 -1.06 3.10
C ASP A 196 6.94 -0.82 3.71
N THR A 197 6.84 0.19 4.59
CA THR A 197 5.57 0.58 5.20
C THR A 197 4.60 1.10 4.17
N ILE A 198 5.10 1.89 3.22
CA ILE A 198 4.36 2.29 2.03
C ILE A 198 4.84 1.46 0.84
N HIS A 199 3.96 0.63 0.31
CA HIS A 199 4.23 -0.21 -0.85
C HIS A 199 3.68 0.44 -2.12
N VAL A 200 4.51 0.54 -3.16
CA VAL A 200 4.10 0.95 -4.50
C VAL A 200 4.33 -0.23 -5.44
N PRO A 201 3.28 -0.78 -6.09
CA PRO A 201 3.40 -1.98 -6.91
C PRO A 201 4.35 -1.87 -8.10
N GLY A 202 4.63 -0.66 -8.59
CA GLY A 202 5.57 -0.42 -9.70
C GLY A 202 4.98 -0.62 -11.10
N ILE A 203 3.65 -0.76 -11.18
CA ILE A 203 2.87 -0.77 -12.42
C ILE A 203 2.28 0.63 -12.67
N TRP A 204 2.17 1.00 -13.94
CA TRP A 204 1.75 2.33 -14.38
C TRP A 204 0.83 2.22 -15.58
N LEU A 205 -0.08 3.19 -15.71
CA LEU A 205 -0.87 3.39 -16.91
C LEU A 205 -0.50 4.75 -17.51
N GLN A 206 -0.03 4.72 -18.75
CA GLN A 206 0.10 5.94 -19.56
C GLN A 206 -1.15 6.04 -20.43
N VAL A 207 -1.81 7.21 -20.37
CA VAL A 207 -2.96 7.55 -21.22
C VAL A 207 -2.58 8.75 -22.07
N HIS A 208 -2.95 8.73 -23.35
CA HIS A 208 -2.62 9.76 -24.30
C HIS A 208 -3.71 9.90 -25.37
N LYS A 209 -3.80 11.08 -25.98
CA LYS A 209 -4.58 11.26 -27.19
C LYS A 209 -3.86 10.57 -28.36
N VAL A 210 -4.62 9.83 -29.14
CA VAL A 210 -4.10 9.12 -30.32
C VAL A 210 -3.95 10.07 -31.50
N GLU A 211 -2.90 9.87 -32.31
CA GLU A 211 -2.69 10.60 -33.57
C GLU A 211 -3.47 9.92 -34.70
N VAL A 212 -4.65 10.45 -35.02
CA VAL A 212 -5.60 9.78 -35.92
C VAL A 212 -4.99 9.54 -37.30
N GLU A 213 -4.30 10.53 -37.86
CA GLU A 213 -3.70 10.51 -39.18
C GLU A 213 -2.61 9.43 -39.32
N TYR A 214 -1.81 9.25 -38.26
CA TYR A 214 -0.79 8.20 -38.21
C TYR A 214 -1.43 6.81 -38.32
N TYR A 215 -2.46 6.55 -37.51
CA TYR A 215 -3.09 5.24 -37.51
C TYR A 215 -3.86 4.96 -38.81
N ASP A 216 -4.53 5.96 -39.39
CA ASP A 216 -5.24 5.82 -40.68
C ASP A 216 -4.30 5.51 -41.83
N ARG A 217 -3.07 6.05 -41.80
CA ARG A 217 -2.07 5.81 -42.84
C ARG A 217 -1.49 4.40 -42.79
N PHE A 218 -1.25 3.86 -41.59
CA PHE A 218 -0.44 2.65 -41.42
C PHE A 218 -1.22 1.41 -40.95
N PHE A 219 -2.44 1.57 -40.44
CA PHE A 219 -3.22 0.47 -39.85
C PHE A 219 -4.60 0.38 -40.49
N ARG A 220 -5.11 -0.85 -40.66
CA ARG A 220 -6.46 -1.08 -41.23
C ARG A 220 -7.58 -0.84 -40.21
N ASN A 221 -7.37 -1.30 -38.97
CA ASN A 221 -8.34 -1.23 -37.88
C ASN A 221 -7.64 -0.72 -36.60
N GLY A 222 -6.79 0.30 -36.75
CA GLY A 222 -5.96 0.82 -35.66
C GLY A 222 -6.72 1.65 -34.63
N LEU A 223 -7.92 2.14 -34.98
CA LEU A 223 -8.72 3.04 -34.16
C LEU A 223 -10.18 2.60 -34.14
N THR A 224 -10.83 2.85 -33.01
CA THR A 224 -12.28 2.69 -32.82
C THR A 224 -13.03 3.97 -33.20
N ALA A 225 -14.36 3.92 -33.27
CA ALA A 225 -15.16 5.13 -33.48
C ALA A 225 -14.97 6.16 -32.35
N ALA A 226 -14.85 5.71 -31.09
CA ALA A 226 -14.61 6.57 -29.94
C ALA A 226 -13.31 7.36 -30.07
N HIS A 227 -12.22 6.72 -30.53
CA HIS A 227 -10.96 7.41 -30.79
C HIS A 227 -11.09 8.56 -31.80
N ARG A 228 -11.96 8.40 -32.80
CA ARG A 228 -12.17 9.43 -33.84
C ARG A 228 -13.08 10.55 -33.36
N ALA A 229 -14.03 10.22 -32.50
CA ALA A 229 -14.98 11.16 -31.93
C ALA A 229 -14.44 11.91 -30.71
N ASN A 230 -13.29 11.49 -30.15
CA ASN A 230 -12.75 12.03 -28.90
C ASN A 230 -12.76 13.56 -28.83
N ASP A 231 -12.32 14.26 -29.87
CA ASP A 231 -12.32 15.74 -29.88
C ASP A 231 -13.73 16.31 -29.85
N THR A 232 -14.65 15.72 -30.61
CA THR A 232 -16.05 16.18 -30.63
C THR A 232 -16.78 15.89 -29.33
N ASP A 233 -16.45 14.78 -28.66
CA ASP A 233 -17.13 14.34 -27.44
C ASP A 233 -16.60 15.06 -26.18
N TRP A 234 -15.38 15.60 -26.21
CA TRP A 234 -14.71 16.16 -25.03
C TRP A 234 -14.21 17.63 -25.15
N ASP A 235 -14.40 18.29 -26.30
CA ASP A 235 -14.21 19.75 -26.45
C ASP A 235 -15.36 20.57 -25.79
#